data_AF-A0A920H6I9-F1
#
_entry.id   AF-A0A920H6I9-F1
#
_cell.length_a   1.000
_cell.length_b   1.000
_cell.length_c   1.000
_cell.angle_alpha   90.00
_cell.angle_beta   90.00
_cell.angle_gamma   90.00
#
_symmetry.space_group_name_H-M   'P 1'
#
loop_
_entity.id
_entity.type
_entity.pdbx_description
1 polymer ?
#
loop_
_entity_poly.entity_id
_entity_poly.type
_entity_poly.pdbx_seq_one_letter_code
_entity_poly.pdbx_strand_id
1 'polypeptide(L)'
;MYHATAIYLIHEYFSGKLQGRGQAIYSSLSFGLGGSVGSYISGLFWDNVGGSTIFLFASFFAFLGFIVALIFVKSPQVEYLDK
;
A
#
# COMPACT_ATOMS: atom_id res chain seq x y z
N MET A 1 -7.87 -7.08 -4.40
CA MET A 1 -6.92 -8.09 -3.88
C MET A 1 -5.86 -7.49 -2.95
N TYR A 2 -5.18 -6.40 -3.33
CA TYR A 2 -4.19 -5.73 -2.45
C TYR A 2 -4.75 -5.21 -1.11
N HIS A 3 -5.96 -4.64 -1.13
CA HIS A 3 -6.58 -4.11 0.09
C HIS A 3 -6.81 -5.19 1.16
N ALA A 4 -7.36 -6.35 0.79
CA ALA A 4 -7.60 -7.45 1.73
C ALA A 4 -6.29 -7.99 2.34
N THR A 5 -5.23 -8.10 1.52
CA THR A 5 -3.90 -8.52 1.97
C THR A 5 -3.32 -7.51 2.96
N ALA A 6 -3.45 -6.22 2.69
CA ALA A 6 -2.99 -5.17 3.61
C ALA A 6 -3.76 -5.19 4.94
N ILE A 7 -5.09 -5.37 4.92
CA ILE A 7 -5.88 -5.48 6.15
C ILE A 7 -5.46 -6.72 6.97
N TYR A 8 -5.19 -7.84 6.31
CA TYR A 8 -4.66 -9.04 6.97
C TYR A 8 -3.30 -8.77 7.64
N LEU A 9 -2.35 -8.14 6.94
CA LEU A 9 -1.05 -7.76 7.51
C LEU A 9 -1.18 -6.74 8.66
N ILE A 10 -2.11 -5.80 8.57
CA ILE A 10 -2.38 -4.85 9.66
C ILE A 10 -2.94 -5.58 10.88
N HIS A 11 -3.85 -6.53 10.69
CA HIS A 11 -4.38 -7.35 11.77
C HIS A 11 -3.27 -8.10 12.49
N GLU A 12 -2.29 -8.59 11.74
CA GLU A 12 -1.18 -9.36 12.28
C GLU A 12 -0.11 -8.50 12.97
N TYR A 13 0.32 -7.40 12.34
CA TYR A 13 1.36 -6.52 12.90
C TYR A 13 0.84 -5.57 13.99
N PHE A 14 -0.44 -5.20 13.95
CA PHE A 14 -1.06 -4.29 14.92
C PHE A 14 -2.20 -4.99 15.65
N SER A 15 -1.85 -5.89 16.58
CA SER A 15 -2.83 -6.66 17.35
C SER A 15 -3.43 -5.88 18.54
N GLY A 16 -4.61 -6.32 18.99
CA GLY A 16 -5.29 -5.78 20.17
C GLY A 16 -5.64 -4.29 20.03
N LYS A 17 -5.31 -3.49 21.07
CA LYS A 17 -5.67 -2.07 21.15
C LYS A 17 -5.05 -1.19 20.06
N LEU A 18 -4.06 -1.68 19.32
CA LEU A 18 -3.35 -0.92 18.27
C LEU A 18 -3.97 -1.09 16.88
N GLN A 19 -4.89 -2.04 16.69
CA GLN A 19 -5.45 -2.37 15.37
C GLN A 19 -6.14 -1.18 14.69
N GLY A 20 -6.94 -0.42 15.43
CA GLY A 20 -7.59 0.79 14.92
C GLY A 20 -6.58 1.86 14.48
N ARG A 21 -5.45 1.98 15.18
CA ARG A 21 -4.36 2.89 14.79
C ARG A 21 -3.66 2.42 13.51
N GLY A 22 -3.40 1.11 13.39
CA GLY A 22 -2.83 0.52 12.18
C GLY A 22 -3.71 0.75 10.94
N GLN A 23 -5.02 0.52 11.06
CA GLN A 23 -5.97 0.80 9.97
C GLN A 23 -6.08 2.28 9.64
N ALA A 24 -6.01 3.17 10.65
CA ALA A 24 -6.00 4.60 10.43
C ALA A 24 -4.75 5.04 9.64
N ILE A 25 -3.55 4.60 10.05
CA ILE A 25 -2.30 4.90 9.34
C ILE A 25 -2.36 4.41 7.89
N TYR A 26 -2.77 3.15 7.68
CA TYR A 26 -2.89 2.58 6.34
C TYR A 26 -3.84 3.39 5.45
N SER A 27 -5.02 3.75 5.98
CA SER A 27 -6.03 4.48 5.20
C SER A 27 -5.60 5.92 4.92
N SER A 28 -5.03 6.60 5.91
CA SER A 28 -4.52 7.97 5.78
C SER A 28 -3.35 8.07 4.81
N LEU A 29 -2.43 7.11 4.81
CA LEU A 29 -1.30 7.10 3.89
C LEU A 29 -1.70 6.68 2.48
N SER A 30 -2.52 5.62 2.34
CA SER A 30 -2.83 5.04 1.02
C SER A 30 -3.88 5.86 0.27
N PHE A 31 -5.04 6.06 0.89
CA PHE A 31 -6.17 6.75 0.26
C PHE A 31 -6.16 8.26 0.49
N GLY A 32 -5.67 8.69 1.65
CA GLY A 32 -5.52 10.11 1.97
C GLY A 32 -4.34 10.71 1.22
N LEU A 33 -3.19 10.81 1.88
CA LEU A 33 -2.01 11.51 1.36
C LEU A 33 -1.55 10.95 0.01
N GLY A 34 -1.41 9.63 -0.12
CA GLY A 34 -1.01 8.99 -1.37
C GLY A 34 -1.98 9.27 -2.52
N GLY A 35 -3.28 9.09 -2.27
CA GLY A 35 -4.34 9.37 -3.24
C GLY A 35 -4.36 10.84 -3.68
N SER A 36 -4.28 11.77 -2.74
CA SER A 36 -4.28 13.21 -3.03
C SER A 36 -3.04 13.66 -3.80
N VAL A 37 -1.84 13.26 -3.35
CA VAL A 37 -0.57 13.62 -4.01
C VAL A 37 -0.51 13.01 -5.41
N GLY A 38 -0.86 11.72 -5.55
CA GLY A 38 -0.87 11.04 -6.84
C GLY A 38 -1.86 11.67 -7.82
N SER A 39 -3.07 12.01 -7.36
CA SER A 39 -4.08 12.67 -8.20
C SER A 39 -3.67 14.08 -8.61
N TYR A 40 -3.08 14.84 -7.68
CA TYR A 40 -2.60 16.21 -7.95
C TYR A 40 -1.48 16.21 -9.00
N ILE A 41 -0.45 15.38 -8.81
CA ILE A 41 0.65 15.25 -9.78
C ILE A 41 0.11 14.75 -11.12
N SER A 42 -0.72 13.71 -11.12
CA SER A 42 -1.26 13.16 -12.37
C SER A 42 -2.07 14.20 -13.13
N GLY A 43 -2.90 15.00 -12.45
CA GLY A 43 -3.68 16.07 -13.05
C GLY A 43 -2.82 17.20 -13.61
N LEU A 44 -1.79 17.64 -12.88
CA LEU A 44 -0.87 18.69 -13.36
C LEU A 44 -0.12 18.30 -14.64
N PHE A 45 0.30 17.04 -14.70
CA PHE A 45 1.18 16.56 -15.77
C PHE A 45 0.41 15.92 -16.93
N TRP A 46 -0.89 15.64 -16.78
CA TRP A 46 -1.70 14.96 -17.79
C TRP A 46 -1.61 15.62 -19.18
N ASP A 47 -1.82 16.94 -19.24
CA ASP A 47 -1.85 17.68 -20.50
C ASP A 47 -0.45 17.94 -21.08
N ASN A 48 0.58 17.98 -20.22
CA ASN A 48 1.95 18.36 -20.61
C ASN A 48 2.81 17.18 -21.09
N VAL A 49 2.70 16.02 -20.43
CA VAL A 49 3.53 14.83 -20.71
C VAL A 49 2.73 13.60 -21.12
N GLY A 50 1.39 13.69 -21.13
CA GLY A 50 0.50 12.64 -21.60
C GLY A 50 0.35 11.47 -20.62
N GLY A 51 -0.72 10.69 -20.80
CA GLY A 51 -1.06 9.57 -19.91
C GLY A 51 0.00 8.46 -19.85
N SER A 52 0.72 8.19 -20.94
CA SER A 52 1.75 7.14 -20.99
C SER A 52 2.86 7.37 -19.96
N THR A 53 3.31 8.61 -19.82
CA THR A 53 4.34 9.00 -18.84
C THR A 53 3.82 8.83 -17.42
N ILE A 54 2.58 9.22 -17.14
CA ILE A 54 1.95 9.03 -15.82
C ILE A 54 1.87 7.56 -15.44
N PHE A 55 1.47 6.69 -16.38
CA PHE A 55 1.42 5.25 -16.13
C PHE A 55 2.81 4.63 -15.94
N LEU A 56 3.84 5.13 -16.62
CA LEU A 56 5.24 4.71 -16.37
C LEU A 56 5.70 5.08 -14.95
N PHE A 57 5.39 6.29 -14.48
CA PHE A 57 5.66 6.65 -13.08
C PHE A 57 4.89 5.77 -12.11
N ALA A 58 3.60 5.52 -12.38
CA ALA A 58 2.78 4.64 -11.54
C ALA A 58 3.37 3.21 -11.48
N SER A 59 3.84 2.67 -12.60
CA SER A 59 4.46 1.34 -12.63
C SER A 59 5.79 1.31 -11.86
N PHE A 60 6.59 2.37 -11.96
CA PHE A 60 7.82 2.53 -11.21
C PHE A 60 7.57 2.54 -9.69
N PHE A 61 6.59 3.31 -9.20
CA PHE A 61 6.22 3.30 -7.78
C PHE A 61 5.64 1.97 -7.33
N ALA A 62 4.83 1.30 -8.17
CA ALA A 62 4.33 -0.04 -7.88
C ALA A 62 5.47 -1.06 -7.75
N PHE A 63 6.49 -0.97 -8.62
CA PHE A 63 7.68 -1.81 -8.55
C PHE A 63 8.50 -1.55 -7.28
N LEU A 64 8.69 -0.29 -6.88
CA LEU A 64 9.31 0.02 -5.59
C LEU A 64 8.54 -0.58 -4.41
N GLY A 65 7.20 -0.47 -4.43
CA GLY A 65 6.34 -1.10 -3.42
C GLY A 65 6.51 -2.61 -3.37
N PHE A 66 6.65 -3.26 -4.52
CA PHE A 66 6.95 -4.69 -4.62
C PHE A 66 8.30 -5.06 -4.00
N ILE A 67 9.37 -4.29 -4.28
CA ILE A 67 10.69 -4.51 -3.68
C ILE A 67 10.64 -4.33 -2.15
N VAL A 68 9.95 -3.30 -1.66
CA VAL A 68 9.74 -3.10 -0.22
C VAL A 68 9.00 -4.30 0.39
N ALA A 69 7.96 -4.80 -0.28
CA ALA A 69 7.23 -5.97 0.19
C ALA A 69 8.12 -7.22 0.28
N LEU A 70 8.97 -7.46 -0.73
CA LEU A 70 9.90 -8.60 -0.72
C LEU A 70 10.92 -8.56 0.42
N ILE A 71 11.33 -7.36 0.84
CA ILE A 71 12.35 -7.20 1.89
C ILE A 71 11.73 -7.25 3.29
N PHE A 72 10.55 -6.63 3.48
CA PHE A 72 10.02 -6.35 4.81
C PHE A 72 8.82 -7.20 5.22
N VAL A 73 8.04 -7.73 4.27
CA VAL A 73 6.88 -8.57 4.61
C VAL A 73 7.39 -9.96 4.96
N LYS A 74 7.48 -10.24 6.27
CA LYS A 74 7.67 -11.61 6.76
C LYS A 74 6.34 -12.35 6.69
N SER A 75 6.37 -13.54 6.09
CA SER A 75 5.25 -14.46 6.14
C SER A 75 4.88 -14.74 7.61
N PRO A 76 3.62 -14.51 7.97
CA PRO A 76 3.02 -15.10 9.16
C PRO A 76 3.38 -16.57 9.25
N GLN A 77 3.89 -17.03 10.38
CA GLN A 77 3.93 -18.46 10.65
C GLN A 77 2.48 -18.90 10.77
N VAL A 78 1.94 -19.49 9.70
CA VAL A 78 0.70 -20.25 9.80
C VAL A 78 1.04 -21.42 10.71
N GLU A 79 0.72 -21.29 12.00
CA GLU A 79 0.83 -22.37 12.97
C GLU A 79 -0.04 -23.51 12.45
N TYR A 80 0.63 -24.50 11.85
CA TYR A 80 -0.01 -25.66 11.24
C TYR A 80 -0.56 -26.50 12.38
N LEU A 81 -1.87 -26.40 12.61
CA LEU A 81 -2.73 -27.39 13.25
C LEU A 81 -2.03 -28.29 14.28
N ASP A 82 -1.94 -27.81 15.51
CA ASP A 82 -1.75 -28.68 16.68
C ASP A 82 -2.89 -28.44 17.68
N LYS A 83 -4.12 -28.74 17.24
CA LYS A 83 -5.30 -29.07 18.08
C LYS A 83 -6.23 -30.01 17.34
#